data_AF-A0A1I0JDF7-F1
#
_entry.id   AF-A0A1I0JDF7-F1
#
_cell.length_a   1.000
_cell.length_b   1.000
_cell.length_c   1.000
_cell.angle_alpha   90.00
_cell.angle_beta   90.00
_cell.angle_gamma   90.00
#
_symmetry.space_group_name_H-M   'P 1'
#
loop_
_entity.id
_entity.type
_entity.pdbx_description
1 polymer ?
#
loop_
_entity_poly.entity_id
_entity_poly.type
_entity_poly.pdbx_seq_one_letter_code
_entity_poly.pdbx_strand_id
1 'polypeptide(L)'
;MKALALALFPALALAASPPPTPRRVSALLIPMDQGAEARGVKLESYLLEGLEQFSGFTVRKPEELFGMPQDEEAKAAFQRGSQGLTQSLKAYEANDYEDAERKLRAALKELQAAAGVMNACTELCEATALYAAVLHRRGDVEEARLHLIDLMALNPTFELNPKRYPKEFIALRAQVATSRSAMLRGSALVKSQPAGARVYVDGEFQGYTPMTVNTMQVGKHLLRLERPGFRQHGELIEVSPDDVEVTAELAPTPEYKKYDAQLDAVAAEIVKTPPSPAATALGKALGVDRAMLGTVKALGPQGTELVVGFFDLRSGKKLAGKRVVLQGDEFGQEKAELGRLVNALVSTALGGGNPKEKKHSDPLDNRQGTEDWNGESAGGRRGVSEKKPRGGDPLDGVNGTEDW
;
A
#
# COMPACT_ATOMS: atom_id res chain seq x y z
N MET A 1 21.86 -76.43 14.55
CA MET A 1 22.08 -75.04 14.96
C MET A 1 22.93 -74.35 13.90
N LYS A 2 22.32 -73.48 13.06
CA LYS A 2 23.02 -72.64 12.08
C LYS A 2 22.90 -71.20 12.58
N ALA A 3 24.01 -70.57 12.94
CA ALA A 3 24.07 -69.17 13.33
C ALA A 3 24.42 -68.33 12.09
N LEU A 4 23.55 -67.36 11.79
CA LEU A 4 23.64 -66.43 10.68
C LEU A 4 24.59 -65.28 11.06
N ALA A 5 25.64 -65.04 10.28
CA ALA A 5 26.51 -63.89 10.43
C ALA A 5 25.89 -62.68 9.72
N LEU A 6 25.54 -61.64 10.49
CA LEU A 6 25.01 -60.37 9.99
C LEU A 6 26.17 -59.40 9.75
N ALA A 7 26.46 -59.06 8.49
CA ALA A 7 27.45 -58.06 8.12
C ALA A 7 26.87 -56.65 8.29
N LEU A 8 27.48 -55.84 9.16
CA LEU A 8 27.20 -54.41 9.33
C LEU A 8 27.99 -53.61 8.29
N PHE A 9 27.27 -52.98 7.34
CA PHE A 9 27.83 -51.93 6.50
C PHE A 9 27.76 -50.58 7.24
N PRO A 10 28.84 -49.77 7.25
CA PRO A 10 28.79 -48.42 7.79
C PRO A 10 28.04 -47.52 6.79
N ALA A 11 26.89 -46.98 7.21
CA ALA A 11 26.19 -45.95 6.47
C ALA A 11 27.03 -44.66 6.47
N LEU A 12 27.55 -44.26 5.31
CA LEU A 12 28.03 -42.90 5.08
C LEU A 12 26.83 -41.95 5.25
N ALA A 13 26.78 -41.23 6.36
CA ALA A 13 25.92 -40.07 6.49
C ALA A 13 26.47 -38.98 5.55
N LEU A 14 25.81 -38.76 4.41
CA LEU A 14 25.98 -37.53 3.65
C LEU A 14 25.54 -36.38 4.57
N ALA A 15 26.50 -35.59 5.06
CA ALA A 15 26.21 -34.31 5.67
C ALA A 15 25.54 -33.43 4.59
N ALA A 16 24.21 -33.33 4.64
CA ALA A 16 23.48 -32.35 3.85
C ALA A 16 24.05 -30.97 4.20
N SER A 17 24.60 -30.28 3.20
CA SER A 17 25.06 -28.91 3.34
C SER A 17 23.92 -28.08 3.94
N PRO A 18 24.18 -27.23 4.95
CA PRO A 18 23.14 -26.36 5.49
C PRO A 18 22.54 -25.56 4.32
N PRO A 19 21.21 -25.41 4.28
CA PRO A 19 20.55 -24.68 3.21
C PRO A 19 21.21 -23.30 3.08
N PRO A 20 21.52 -22.83 1.85
CA PRO A 20 22.17 -21.55 1.67
C PRO A 20 21.33 -20.48 2.35
N THR A 21 21.94 -19.72 3.27
CA THR A 21 21.26 -18.61 3.93
C THR A 21 20.72 -17.66 2.86
N PRO A 22 19.43 -17.33 2.87
CA PRO A 22 18.85 -16.46 1.87
C PRO A 22 19.59 -15.12 1.88
N ARG A 23 19.93 -14.62 0.70
CA ARG A 23 20.69 -13.37 0.57
C ARG A 23 19.75 -12.21 0.87
N ARG A 24 20.15 -11.31 1.77
CA ARG A 24 19.38 -10.10 2.05
C ARG A 24 19.50 -9.18 0.84
N VAL A 25 18.36 -8.83 0.26
CA VAL A 25 18.29 -8.01 -0.96
C VAL A 25 17.38 -6.81 -0.74
N SER A 26 17.63 -5.71 -1.42
CA SER A 26 16.71 -4.57 -1.46
C SER A 26 16.74 -3.89 -2.83
N ALA A 27 15.86 -2.92 -3.04
CA ALA A 27 15.89 -2.00 -4.17
C ALA A 27 15.85 -0.58 -3.60
N LEU A 28 16.72 0.29 -4.13
CA LEU A 28 16.83 1.69 -3.75
C LEU A 28 16.97 2.54 -5.00
N LEU A 29 16.00 3.43 -5.21
CA LEU A 29 15.98 4.38 -6.31
C LEU A 29 16.18 5.81 -5.81
N ILE A 30 17.14 6.49 -6.40
CA ILE A 30 17.54 7.85 -6.01
C ILE A 30 16.97 8.83 -7.03
N PRO A 31 15.99 9.67 -6.65
CA PRO A 31 15.47 10.69 -7.54
C PRO A 31 16.53 11.78 -7.78
N MET A 32 16.74 12.15 -9.05
CA MET A 32 17.72 13.15 -9.46
C MET A 32 17.15 14.57 -9.54
N ASP A 33 15.82 14.69 -9.42
CA ASP A 33 15.06 15.93 -9.48
C ASP A 33 13.72 15.77 -8.75
N GLN A 34 13.07 16.89 -8.42
CA GLN A 34 11.81 16.91 -7.66
C GLN A 34 10.67 16.18 -8.41
N GLY A 35 10.64 16.26 -9.74
CA GLY A 35 9.62 15.58 -10.56
C GLY A 35 9.75 14.06 -10.53
N ALA A 36 10.94 13.55 -10.19
CA ALA A 36 11.22 12.13 -10.07
C ALA A 36 10.90 11.55 -8.68
N GLU A 37 10.68 12.36 -7.63
CA GLU A 37 10.53 11.84 -6.25
C GLU A 37 9.36 10.87 -6.10
N ALA A 38 8.15 11.29 -6.47
CA ALA A 38 6.95 10.45 -6.37
C ALA A 38 7.05 9.21 -7.27
N ARG A 39 7.59 9.39 -8.49
CA ARG A 39 7.81 8.31 -9.45
C ARG A 39 8.84 7.31 -8.94
N GLY A 40 9.91 7.78 -8.31
CA GLY A 40 10.96 6.96 -7.73
C GLY A 40 10.42 5.97 -6.70
N VAL A 41 9.58 6.44 -5.78
CA VAL A 41 8.95 5.57 -4.76
C VAL A 41 8.07 4.50 -5.40
N LYS A 42 7.24 4.87 -6.39
CA LYS A 42 6.37 3.92 -7.11
C LYS A 42 7.17 2.86 -7.89
N LEU A 43 8.23 3.27 -8.58
CA LEU A 43 9.10 2.34 -9.31
C LEU A 43 9.86 1.43 -8.35
N GLU A 44 10.32 1.95 -7.22
CA GLU A 44 11.00 1.18 -6.18
C GLU A 44 10.10 0.08 -5.61
N SER A 45 8.82 0.38 -5.35
CA SER A 45 7.87 -0.64 -4.88
C SER A 45 7.71 -1.77 -5.88
N TYR A 46 7.64 -1.47 -7.19
CA TYR A 46 7.58 -2.50 -8.22
C TYR A 46 8.85 -3.35 -8.33
N LEU A 47 10.03 -2.74 -8.13
CA LEU A 47 11.29 -3.48 -8.08
C LEU A 47 11.33 -4.43 -6.87
N LEU A 48 10.90 -3.95 -5.69
CA LEU A 48 10.83 -4.77 -4.47
C LEU A 48 9.87 -5.95 -4.65
N GLU A 49 8.67 -5.72 -5.18
CA GLU A 49 7.70 -6.78 -5.48
C GLU A 49 8.26 -7.80 -6.48
N GLY A 50 8.99 -7.36 -7.51
CA GLY A 50 9.68 -8.25 -8.43
C GLY A 50 10.74 -9.11 -7.71
N LEU A 51 11.52 -8.54 -6.79
CA LEU A 51 12.52 -9.26 -6.01
C LEU A 51 11.89 -10.32 -5.08
N GLU A 52 10.68 -10.09 -4.57
CA GLU A 52 9.96 -11.03 -3.69
C GLU A 52 9.57 -12.36 -4.39
N GLN A 53 9.56 -12.38 -5.73
CA GLN A 53 9.24 -13.56 -6.54
C GLN A 53 10.37 -14.61 -6.58
N PHE A 54 11.60 -14.23 -6.23
CA PHE A 54 12.78 -15.09 -6.32
C PHE A 54 12.97 -15.92 -5.05
N SER A 55 13.06 -17.24 -5.21
CA SER A 55 13.48 -18.13 -4.12
C SER A 55 14.95 -17.88 -3.75
N GLY A 56 15.24 -17.76 -2.46
CA GLY A 56 16.60 -17.53 -1.95
C GLY A 56 16.96 -16.07 -1.65
N PHE A 57 16.01 -15.14 -1.81
CA PHE A 57 16.14 -13.76 -1.35
C PHE A 57 15.27 -13.49 -0.12
N THR A 58 15.80 -12.66 0.77
CA THR A 58 15.04 -12.01 1.85
C THR A 58 15.01 -10.53 1.54
N VAL A 59 13.88 -10.04 1.03
CA VAL A 59 13.71 -8.63 0.65
C VAL A 59 13.61 -7.78 1.90
N ARG A 60 14.47 -6.77 2.01
CA ARG A 60 14.46 -5.75 3.07
C ARG A 60 13.82 -4.49 2.52
N LYS A 61 12.68 -4.10 3.08
CA LYS A 61 11.92 -2.94 2.62
C LYS A 61 12.48 -1.63 3.19
N PRO A 62 12.29 -0.49 2.51
CA PRO A 62 12.77 0.81 2.99
C PRO A 62 12.38 1.14 4.44
N GLU A 63 11.21 0.71 4.90
CA GLU A 63 10.75 0.93 6.28
C GLU A 63 11.62 0.18 7.30
N GLU A 64 12.10 -1.01 6.95
CA GLU A 64 12.99 -1.82 7.78
C GLU A 64 14.43 -1.30 7.77
N LEU A 65 14.79 -0.56 6.72
CA LEU A 65 16.14 -0.05 6.46
C LEU A 65 16.35 1.34 7.05
N PHE A 66 15.38 2.23 6.85
CA PHE A 66 15.45 3.64 7.23
C PHE A 66 14.60 3.98 8.45
N GLY A 67 13.70 3.08 8.85
CA GLY A 67 12.75 3.33 9.91
C GLY A 67 11.62 4.26 9.49
N MET A 68 10.56 4.27 10.30
CA MET A 68 9.46 5.22 10.25
C MET A 68 9.07 5.56 11.68
N PRO A 69 9.91 6.34 12.38
CA PRO A 69 9.60 6.68 13.75
C PRO A 69 8.33 7.52 13.76
N GLN A 70 7.42 7.11 14.63
CA GLN A 70 6.29 7.93 15.03
C GLN A 70 6.81 9.20 15.71
N ASP A 71 6.03 10.28 15.65
CA ASP A 71 6.36 11.50 16.39
C ASP A 71 6.14 11.28 17.91
N GLU A 72 7.21 11.45 18.71
CA GLU A 72 7.16 11.27 20.16
C GLU A 72 6.26 12.31 20.85
N GLU A 73 6.16 13.52 20.29
CA GLU A 73 5.23 14.54 20.80
C GLU A 73 3.79 14.14 20.51
N ALA A 74 3.51 13.64 19.30
CA ALA A 74 2.19 13.11 18.94
C ALA A 74 1.81 11.89 19.78
N LYS A 75 2.76 11.00 20.10
CA LYS A 75 2.54 9.89 21.06
C LYS A 75 2.18 10.41 22.43
N ALA A 76 2.91 11.41 22.94
CA ALA A 76 2.63 11.99 24.24
C ALA A 76 1.26 12.69 24.27
N ALA A 77 0.90 13.39 23.18
CA ALA A 77 -0.41 13.99 23.00
C ALA A 77 -1.51 12.91 22.98
N PHE A 78 -1.30 11.79 22.28
CA PHE A 78 -2.24 10.68 22.27
C PHE A 78 -2.53 10.18 23.69
N GLN A 79 -1.47 9.93 24.48
CA GLN A 79 -1.63 9.46 25.86
C GLN A 79 -2.41 10.45 26.73
N ARG A 80 -2.12 11.75 26.62
CA ARG A 80 -2.88 12.79 27.33
C ARG A 80 -4.34 12.86 26.86
N GLY A 81 -4.57 12.77 25.56
CA GLY A 81 -5.90 12.74 24.94
C GLY A 81 -6.74 11.56 25.42
N SER A 82 -6.19 10.34 25.38
CA SER A 82 -6.86 9.12 25.86
C SER A 82 -7.14 9.16 27.36
N GLN A 83 -6.22 9.70 28.16
CA GLN A 83 -6.45 9.92 29.59
C GLN A 83 -7.57 10.94 29.82
N GLY A 84 -7.55 12.05 29.07
CA GLY A 84 -8.59 13.08 29.10
C GLY A 84 -9.96 12.51 28.75
N LEU A 85 -10.05 11.72 27.68
CA LEU A 85 -11.27 11.02 27.26
C LEU A 85 -11.82 10.12 28.39
N THR A 86 -10.94 9.34 29.04
CA THR A 86 -11.33 8.49 30.17
C THR A 86 -11.91 9.30 31.33
N GLN A 87 -11.34 10.47 31.64
CA GLN A 87 -11.85 11.35 32.68
C GLN A 87 -13.18 12.00 32.28
N SER A 88 -13.32 12.39 31.02
CA SER A 88 -14.57 12.94 30.48
C SER A 88 -15.71 11.93 30.51
N LEU A 89 -15.43 10.65 30.21
CA LEU A 89 -16.41 9.57 30.31
C LEU A 89 -16.95 9.44 31.74
N LYS A 90 -16.07 9.51 32.75
CA LYS A 90 -16.50 9.48 34.16
C LYS A 90 -17.38 10.67 34.53
N ALA A 91 -17.04 11.87 34.07
CA ALA A 91 -17.86 13.07 34.30
C ALA A 91 -19.23 12.97 33.61
N TYR A 92 -19.26 12.47 32.37
CA TYR A 92 -20.49 12.22 31.64
C TYR A 92 -21.41 11.22 32.35
N GLU A 93 -20.86 10.10 32.81
CA GLU A 93 -21.59 9.07 33.56
C GLU A 93 -22.10 9.57 34.93
N ALA A 94 -21.42 10.55 35.52
CA ALA A 94 -21.86 11.27 36.71
C ALA A 94 -22.92 12.36 36.44
N ASN A 95 -23.30 12.57 35.17
CA ASN A 95 -24.16 13.66 34.69
C ASN A 95 -23.59 15.08 34.91
N ASP A 96 -22.28 15.20 35.13
CA ASP A 96 -21.58 16.48 35.19
C ASP A 96 -21.13 16.88 33.77
N TYR A 97 -22.08 17.39 32.99
CA TYR A 97 -21.87 17.69 31.58
C TYR A 97 -20.95 18.89 31.33
N GLU A 98 -20.90 19.86 32.24
CA GLU A 98 -19.99 21.00 32.13
C GLU A 98 -18.53 20.58 32.33
N ASP A 99 -18.27 19.73 33.32
CA ASP A 99 -16.95 19.16 33.55
C ASP A 99 -16.54 18.20 32.41
N ALA A 100 -17.47 17.36 31.95
CA ALA A 100 -17.25 16.47 30.82
C ALA A 100 -16.86 17.24 29.55
N GLU A 101 -17.58 18.31 29.23
CA GLU A 101 -17.29 19.17 28.07
C GLU A 101 -15.90 19.80 28.16
N ARG A 102 -15.58 20.44 29.29
CA ARG A 102 -14.28 21.10 29.49
C ARG A 102 -13.13 20.11 29.26
N LYS A 103 -13.25 18.90 29.81
CA LYS A 103 -12.26 17.83 29.64
C LYS A 103 -12.25 17.27 28.22
N LEU A 104 -13.41 17.15 27.57
CA LEU A 104 -13.51 16.71 26.17
C LEU A 104 -12.85 17.66 25.21
N ARG A 105 -13.06 18.97 25.35
CA ARG A 105 -12.40 19.97 24.50
C ARG A 105 -10.87 19.85 24.60
N ALA A 106 -10.35 19.67 25.82
CA ALA A 106 -8.92 19.44 26.03
C ALA A 106 -8.46 18.09 25.43
N ALA A 107 -9.21 17.01 25.65
CA ALA A 107 -8.89 15.69 25.13
C ALA A 107 -8.91 15.65 23.60
N LEU A 108 -9.92 16.24 22.96
CA LEU A 108 -10.03 16.35 21.51
C LEU A 108 -8.86 17.13 20.92
N LYS A 109 -8.44 18.23 21.55
CA LYS A 109 -7.26 18.99 21.11
C LYS A 109 -5.99 18.13 21.12
N GLU A 110 -5.77 17.35 22.18
CA GLU A 110 -4.63 16.44 22.28
C GLU A 110 -4.71 15.28 21.28
N LEU A 111 -5.91 14.71 21.07
CA LEU A 111 -6.13 13.65 20.07
C LEU A 111 -5.93 14.16 18.65
N GLN A 112 -6.33 15.40 18.34
CA GLN A 112 -6.07 16.04 17.05
C GLN A 112 -4.57 16.24 16.82
N ALA A 113 -3.83 16.70 17.83
CA ALA A 113 -2.36 16.80 17.77
C ALA A 113 -1.67 15.42 17.64
N ALA A 114 -2.38 14.34 17.98
CA ALA A 114 -1.91 12.97 17.88
C ALA A 114 -2.24 12.28 16.54
N ALA A 115 -2.78 13.00 15.56
CA ALA A 115 -3.25 12.42 14.29
C ALA A 115 -2.21 11.51 13.61
N GLY A 116 -0.92 11.90 13.61
CA GLY A 116 0.16 11.13 12.99
C GLY A 116 0.42 9.75 13.57
N VAL A 117 -0.06 9.45 14.80
CA VAL A 117 0.16 8.15 15.46
C VAL A 117 -1.07 7.25 15.48
N MET A 118 -2.22 7.77 15.03
CA MET A 118 -3.47 7.03 14.98
C MET A 118 -3.58 6.23 13.67
N ASN A 119 -3.75 4.92 13.79
CA ASN A 119 -4.00 4.04 12.64
C ASN A 119 -5.49 3.91 12.31
N ALA A 120 -6.36 4.33 13.23
CA ALA A 120 -7.80 4.38 13.09
C ALA A 120 -8.33 5.48 14.02
N CYS A 121 -9.57 5.91 13.81
CA CYS A 121 -10.13 6.99 14.61
C CYS A 121 -10.58 6.59 16.03
N THR A 122 -10.32 5.38 16.54
CA THR A 122 -11.00 4.83 17.74
C THR A 122 -11.23 5.83 18.89
N GLU A 123 -10.16 6.37 19.48
CA GLU A 123 -10.25 7.35 20.58
C GLU A 123 -10.83 8.69 20.12
N LEU A 124 -10.48 9.14 18.92
CA LEU A 124 -10.99 10.38 18.33
C LEU A 124 -12.50 10.32 18.06
N CYS A 125 -12.98 9.21 17.53
CA CYS A 125 -14.38 8.91 17.24
C CYS A 125 -15.16 8.75 18.54
N GLU A 126 -14.62 8.05 19.55
CA GLU A 126 -15.22 8.00 20.88
C GLU A 126 -15.34 9.38 21.52
N ALA A 127 -14.28 10.19 21.48
CA ALA A 127 -14.30 11.55 22.02
C ALA A 127 -15.27 12.45 21.25
N THR A 128 -15.33 12.34 19.93
CA THR A 128 -16.25 13.11 19.08
C THR A 128 -17.70 12.73 19.35
N ALA A 129 -18.00 11.44 19.45
CA ALA A 129 -19.32 10.94 19.80
C ALA A 129 -19.76 11.39 21.21
N LEU A 130 -18.86 11.32 22.19
CA LEU A 130 -19.14 11.76 23.56
C LEU A 130 -19.36 13.27 23.62
N TYR A 131 -18.58 14.06 22.88
CA TYR A 131 -18.72 15.50 22.84
C TYR A 131 -20.05 15.93 22.20
N ALA A 132 -20.43 15.32 21.08
CA ALA A 132 -21.75 15.50 20.50
C ALA A 132 -22.87 15.14 21.50
N ALA A 133 -22.72 14.07 22.27
CA ALA A 133 -23.71 13.67 23.27
C ALA A 133 -23.81 14.67 24.43
N VAL A 134 -22.70 15.26 24.87
CA VAL A 134 -22.68 16.31 25.89
C VAL A 134 -23.39 17.57 25.40
N LEU A 135 -23.08 18.04 24.18
CA LEU A 135 -23.75 19.20 23.57
C LEU A 135 -25.26 18.97 23.44
N HIS A 136 -25.67 17.79 22.98
CA HIS A 136 -27.09 17.44 22.92
C HIS A 136 -27.77 17.46 24.30
N ARG A 137 -27.10 17.00 25.37
CA ARG A 137 -27.62 17.06 26.74
C ARG A 137 -27.75 18.48 27.28
N ARG A 138 -26.90 19.40 26.82
CA ARG A 138 -26.94 20.82 27.17
C ARG A 138 -27.97 21.62 26.38
N GLY A 139 -28.55 21.03 25.32
CA GLY A 139 -29.52 21.68 24.44
C GLY A 139 -28.90 22.28 23.17
N ASP A 140 -27.59 22.16 22.99
CA ASP A 140 -26.84 22.67 21.84
C ASP A 140 -26.93 21.68 20.66
N VAL A 141 -28.16 21.41 20.22
CA VAL A 141 -28.47 20.33 19.26
C VAL A 141 -27.78 20.56 17.90
N GLU A 142 -27.72 21.80 17.42
CA GLU A 142 -27.10 22.08 16.12
C GLU A 142 -25.57 21.88 16.16
N GLU A 143 -24.89 22.24 17.24
CA GLU A 143 -23.46 21.91 17.40
C GLU A 143 -23.24 20.40 17.52
N ALA A 144 -24.13 19.69 18.25
CA ALA A 144 -24.08 18.24 18.33
C ALA A 144 -24.20 17.58 16.94
N ARG A 145 -25.03 18.14 16.04
CA ARG A 145 -25.17 17.64 14.66
C ARG A 145 -23.90 17.81 13.85
N LEU A 146 -23.18 18.92 14.01
CA LEU A 146 -21.89 19.12 13.33
C LEU A 146 -20.86 18.04 13.74
N HIS A 147 -20.78 17.74 15.04
CA HIS A 147 -19.90 16.66 15.52
C HIS A 147 -20.36 15.26 15.09
N LEU A 148 -21.65 15.05 14.89
CA LEU A 148 -22.15 13.80 14.30
C LEU A 148 -21.82 13.67 12.80
N ILE A 149 -21.76 14.79 12.06
CA ILE A 149 -21.26 14.81 10.68
C ILE A 149 -19.77 14.45 10.68
N ASP A 150 -18.96 15.08 11.53
CA ASP A 150 -17.53 14.74 11.70
C ASP A 150 -17.34 13.25 12.04
N LEU A 151 -18.15 12.71 12.96
CA LEU A 151 -18.08 11.30 13.33
C LEU A 151 -18.40 10.37 12.14
N MET A 152 -19.38 10.74 11.31
CA MET A 152 -19.71 9.98 10.11
C MET A 152 -18.63 10.06 9.03
N ALA A 153 -18.01 11.22 8.87
CA ALA A 153 -16.88 11.40 7.97
C ALA A 153 -15.69 10.52 8.39
N LEU A 154 -15.33 10.54 9.68
CA LEU A 154 -14.26 9.72 10.25
C LEU A 154 -14.55 8.22 10.21
N ASN A 155 -15.78 7.81 10.57
CA ASN A 155 -16.19 6.41 10.57
C ASN A 155 -17.72 6.27 10.46
N PRO A 156 -18.25 6.02 9.24
CA PRO A 156 -19.69 5.86 9.03
C PRO A 156 -20.31 4.70 9.83
N THR A 157 -19.51 3.67 10.12
CA THR A 157 -19.94 2.44 10.80
C THR A 157 -19.83 2.50 12.32
N PHE A 158 -19.37 3.62 12.89
CA PHE A 158 -19.18 3.74 14.33
C PHE A 158 -20.48 3.47 15.11
N GLU A 159 -20.47 2.53 16.06
CA GLU A 159 -21.68 2.15 16.80
C GLU A 159 -21.82 2.93 18.12
N LEU A 160 -22.99 3.55 18.32
CA LEU A 160 -23.34 4.17 19.60
C LEU A 160 -23.96 3.13 20.53
N ASN A 161 -23.30 2.84 21.65
CA ASN A 161 -23.81 1.91 22.66
C ASN A 161 -25.10 2.44 23.34
N PRO A 162 -26.26 1.74 23.21
CA PRO A 162 -27.52 2.16 23.82
C PRO A 162 -27.53 2.20 25.35
N LYS A 163 -26.55 1.55 26.02
CA LYS A 163 -26.39 1.65 27.47
C LYS A 163 -25.77 2.97 27.91
N ARG A 164 -24.94 3.58 27.05
CA ARG A 164 -24.25 4.85 27.33
C ARG A 164 -25.05 6.04 26.82
N TYR A 165 -25.59 5.93 25.61
CA TYR A 165 -26.22 7.04 24.93
C TYR A 165 -27.75 6.96 25.01
N PRO A 166 -28.44 8.09 25.29
CA PRO A 166 -29.90 8.12 25.32
C PRO A 166 -30.50 7.87 23.93
N LYS A 167 -31.71 7.31 23.89
CA LYS A 167 -32.41 6.96 22.64
C LYS A 167 -32.59 8.16 21.72
N GLU A 168 -32.84 9.33 22.30
CA GLU A 168 -33.03 10.59 21.58
C GLU A 168 -31.75 11.01 20.84
N PHE A 169 -30.58 10.83 21.45
CA PHE A 169 -29.30 11.12 20.80
C PHE A 169 -28.96 10.12 19.69
N ILE A 170 -29.26 8.83 19.92
CA ILE A 170 -29.11 7.81 18.88
C ILE A 170 -30.03 8.11 17.69
N ALA A 171 -31.27 8.53 17.95
CA ALA A 171 -32.19 8.97 16.91
C ALA A 171 -31.69 10.22 16.17
N LEU A 172 -31.08 11.18 16.88
CA LEU A 172 -30.44 12.34 16.26
C LEU A 172 -29.33 11.93 15.29
N ARG A 173 -28.44 11.00 15.68
CA ARG A 173 -27.44 10.44 14.76
C ARG A 173 -28.08 9.83 13.53
N ALA A 174 -29.12 9.02 13.69
CA ALA A 174 -29.82 8.42 12.55
C ALA A 174 -30.43 9.49 11.62
N GLN A 175 -31.00 10.55 12.18
CA GLN A 175 -31.50 11.69 11.40
C GLN A 175 -30.38 12.41 10.63
N VAL A 176 -29.25 12.68 11.29
CA VAL A 176 -28.06 13.27 10.65
C VAL A 176 -27.58 12.41 9.50
N ALA A 177 -27.57 11.08 9.66
CA ALA A 177 -27.12 10.16 8.63
C ALA A 177 -27.96 10.19 7.34
N THR A 178 -29.24 10.55 7.46
CA THR A 178 -30.15 10.74 6.31
C THR A 178 -30.22 12.18 5.81
N SER A 179 -29.47 13.11 6.43
CA SER A 179 -29.50 14.52 6.05
C SER A 179 -28.74 14.78 4.76
N ARG A 180 -29.15 15.82 4.01
CA ARG A 180 -28.45 16.24 2.79
C ARG A 180 -26.96 16.52 3.04
N SER A 181 -26.64 17.17 4.16
CA SER A 181 -25.25 17.52 4.51
C SER A 181 -24.37 16.28 4.65
N ALA A 182 -24.88 15.20 5.25
CA ALA A 182 -24.15 13.94 5.39
C ALA A 182 -23.98 13.16 4.06
N MET A 183 -24.73 13.54 3.02
CA MET A 183 -24.61 12.94 1.68
C MET A 183 -23.65 13.72 0.77
N LEU A 184 -23.27 14.95 1.14
CA LEU A 184 -22.35 15.75 0.35
C LEU A 184 -20.99 15.07 0.27
N ARG A 185 -20.37 15.19 -0.90
CA ARG A 185 -19.04 14.65 -1.17
C ARG A 185 -18.11 15.73 -1.67
N GLY A 186 -16.85 15.60 -1.33
CA GLY A 186 -15.76 16.47 -1.77
C GLY A 186 -14.57 15.69 -2.29
N SER A 187 -13.50 16.43 -2.59
CA SER A 187 -12.21 15.87 -2.95
C SER A 187 -11.09 16.58 -2.19
N ALA A 188 -9.98 15.88 -1.94
CA ALA A 188 -8.79 16.45 -1.33
C ALA A 188 -7.54 16.12 -2.16
N LEU A 189 -6.83 17.14 -2.63
CA LEU A 189 -5.50 17.02 -3.20
C LEU A 189 -4.46 17.04 -2.08
N VAL A 190 -3.83 15.89 -1.85
CA VAL A 190 -2.83 15.67 -0.82
C VAL A 190 -1.43 15.70 -1.45
N LYS A 191 -0.60 16.63 -1.00
CA LYS A 191 0.81 16.80 -1.41
C LYS A 191 1.72 16.63 -0.20
N SER A 192 2.97 16.26 -0.46
CA SER A 192 4.01 16.27 0.57
C SER A 192 5.34 16.73 0.01
N GLN A 193 6.19 17.25 0.89
CA GLN A 193 7.57 17.57 0.58
C GLN A 193 8.49 16.79 1.54
N PRO A 194 9.33 15.86 1.03
CA PRO A 194 9.43 15.39 -0.37
C PRO A 194 8.27 14.50 -0.81
N ALA A 195 7.96 14.49 -2.11
CA ALA A 195 6.80 13.80 -2.71
C ALA A 195 7.00 12.28 -2.84
N GLY A 196 5.94 11.49 -2.71
CA GLY A 196 6.00 10.02 -2.67
C GLY A 196 5.75 9.43 -1.29
N ALA A 197 5.27 10.22 -0.34
CA ALA A 197 4.74 9.71 0.92
C ALA A 197 3.45 8.92 0.69
N ARG A 198 3.30 7.79 1.38
CA ARG A 198 2.04 7.04 1.46
C ARG A 198 0.97 7.88 2.13
N VAL A 199 -0.23 7.87 1.57
CA VAL A 199 -1.40 8.58 2.07
C VAL A 199 -2.36 7.58 2.69
N TYR A 200 -2.71 7.82 3.95
CA TYR A 200 -3.78 7.14 4.65
C TYR A 200 -4.85 8.15 5.04
N VAL A 201 -6.11 7.81 4.77
CA VAL A 201 -7.28 8.60 5.17
C VAL A 201 -8.16 7.69 6.03
N ASP A 202 -8.45 8.11 7.25
CA ASP A 202 -9.24 7.37 8.25
C ASP A 202 -8.72 5.95 8.54
N GLY A 203 -7.42 5.75 8.32
CA GLY A 203 -6.74 4.45 8.48
C GLY A 203 -6.61 3.62 7.21
N GLU A 204 -7.30 4.00 6.13
CA GLU A 204 -7.26 3.29 4.85
C GLU A 204 -6.19 3.86 3.92
N PHE A 205 -5.40 2.99 3.28
CA PHE A 205 -4.38 3.39 2.32
C PHE A 205 -5.01 3.85 1.00
N GLN A 206 -4.69 5.07 0.59
CA GLN A 206 -5.24 5.70 -0.62
C GLN A 206 -4.26 5.72 -1.78
N GLY A 207 -2.95 5.82 -1.51
CA GLY A 207 -1.93 5.92 -2.56
C GLY A 207 -0.67 6.65 -2.10
N TYR A 208 -0.01 7.36 -3.03
CA TYR A 208 1.22 8.11 -2.77
C TYR A 208 1.06 9.55 -3.23
N THR A 209 1.63 10.50 -2.48
CA THR A 209 1.63 11.93 -2.84
C THR A 209 2.47 12.22 -4.11
N PRO A 210 2.10 13.22 -4.93
CA PRO A 210 0.83 13.94 -4.88
C PRO A 210 -0.33 13.05 -5.34
N MET A 211 -1.48 13.10 -4.65
CA MET A 211 -2.68 12.39 -5.07
C MET A 211 -3.96 13.13 -4.72
N THR A 212 -5.00 12.94 -5.53
CA THR A 212 -6.36 13.39 -5.22
C THR A 212 -7.17 12.22 -4.67
N VAL A 213 -7.68 12.38 -3.45
CA VAL A 213 -8.66 11.45 -2.86
C VAL A 213 -10.05 11.99 -3.21
N ASN A 214 -10.79 11.23 -4.02
CA ASN A 214 -12.11 11.63 -4.52
C ASN A 214 -13.23 11.07 -3.65
N THR A 215 -14.43 11.64 -3.79
CA THR A 215 -15.68 11.11 -3.20
C THR A 215 -15.67 10.98 -1.66
N MET A 216 -14.88 11.81 -1.00
CA MET A 216 -14.80 11.87 0.46
C MET A 216 -16.09 12.45 1.05
N GLN A 217 -16.49 12.06 2.25
CA GLN A 217 -17.62 12.71 2.93
C GLN A 217 -17.25 14.15 3.28
N VAL A 218 -18.23 15.04 3.30
CA VAL A 218 -18.01 16.37 3.88
C VAL A 218 -17.92 16.22 5.40
N GLY A 219 -16.89 16.83 6.00
CA GLY A 219 -16.58 16.74 7.42
C GLY A 219 -15.09 16.53 7.67
N LYS A 220 -14.73 16.29 8.93
CA LYS A 220 -13.33 16.05 9.31
C LYS A 220 -12.88 14.62 9.00
N HIS A 221 -11.68 14.50 8.48
CA HIS A 221 -11.01 13.24 8.15
C HIS A 221 -9.62 13.20 8.79
N LEU A 222 -9.21 11.99 9.22
CA LEU A 222 -7.88 11.74 9.75
C LEU A 222 -6.91 11.47 8.59
N LEU A 223 -6.02 12.43 8.31
CA LEU A 223 -4.95 12.27 7.32
C LEU A 223 -3.67 11.81 8.02
N ARG A 224 -3.05 10.75 7.51
CA ARG A 224 -1.72 10.30 7.93
C ARG A 224 -0.83 10.05 6.72
N LEU A 225 0.37 10.61 6.78
CA LEU A 225 1.39 10.51 5.75
C LEU A 225 2.61 9.77 6.29
N GLU A 226 3.08 8.81 5.50
CA GLU A 226 4.26 8.03 5.85
C GLU A 226 5.27 8.00 4.71
N ARG A 227 6.52 8.27 5.04
CA ARG A 227 7.64 8.11 4.12
C ARG A 227 8.82 7.48 4.85
N PRO A 228 9.41 6.39 4.34
CA PRO A 228 10.61 5.78 4.93
C PRO A 228 11.71 6.82 5.16
N GLY A 229 12.27 6.84 6.37
CA GLY A 229 13.29 7.81 6.78
C GLY A 229 12.76 9.17 7.26
N PHE A 230 11.45 9.39 7.22
CA PHE A 230 10.81 10.61 7.73
C PHE A 230 9.94 10.28 8.95
N ARG A 231 9.72 11.28 9.80
CA ARG A 231 8.73 11.17 10.88
C ARG A 231 7.34 11.04 10.28
N GLN A 232 6.52 10.15 10.84
CA GLN A 232 5.12 10.07 10.47
C GLN A 232 4.45 11.42 10.72
N HIS A 233 3.76 11.93 9.70
CA HIS A 233 3.00 13.16 9.79
C HIS A 233 1.51 12.80 9.82
N GLY A 234 0.71 13.55 10.57
CA GLY A 234 -0.73 13.43 10.44
C GLY A 234 -1.43 14.66 10.99
N GLU A 235 -2.60 14.91 10.45
CA GLU A 235 -3.43 16.06 10.75
C GLU A 235 -4.91 15.72 10.51
N LEU A 236 -5.79 16.57 11.02
CA LEU A 236 -7.21 16.52 10.74
C LEU A 236 -7.50 17.50 9.60
N ILE A 237 -8.00 16.98 8.49
CA ILE A 237 -8.38 17.79 7.33
C ILE A 237 -9.91 17.94 7.32
N GLU A 238 -10.39 19.12 6.96
CA GLU A 238 -11.82 19.37 6.81
C GLU A 238 -12.16 19.37 5.32
N VAL A 239 -12.92 18.36 4.89
CA VAL A 239 -13.38 18.25 3.51
C VAL A 239 -14.70 19.00 3.37
N SER A 240 -14.76 19.89 2.40
CA SER A 240 -15.96 20.60 1.98
C SER A 240 -16.42 20.09 0.60
N PRO A 241 -17.58 20.55 0.08
CA PRO A 241 -17.98 20.25 -1.30
C PRO A 241 -17.03 20.81 -2.37
N ASP A 242 -16.19 21.78 -1.99
CA ASP A 242 -15.18 22.37 -2.87
C ASP A 242 -13.87 21.57 -2.76
N ASP A 243 -13.00 21.70 -3.77
CA ASP A 243 -11.70 21.02 -3.75
C ASP A 243 -10.80 21.59 -2.65
N VAL A 244 -10.32 20.71 -1.77
CA VAL A 244 -9.38 21.06 -0.71
C VAL A 244 -7.97 20.67 -1.13
N GLU A 245 -6.99 21.55 -0.90
CA GLU A 245 -5.57 21.23 -1.09
C GLU A 245 -4.86 21.21 0.26
N VAL A 246 -4.14 20.12 0.52
CA VAL A 246 -3.35 19.91 1.75
C VAL A 246 -1.92 19.61 1.36
N THR A 247 -0.97 20.38 1.90
CA THR A 247 0.47 20.16 1.67
C THR A 247 1.19 20.00 3.00
N ALA A 248 1.81 18.84 3.18
CA ALA A 248 2.56 18.53 4.39
C ALA A 248 4.09 18.59 4.16
N GLU A 249 4.79 19.23 5.08
CA GLU A 249 6.26 19.17 5.15
C GLU A 249 6.70 18.01 6.03
N LEU A 250 7.43 17.05 5.46
CA LEU A 250 7.88 15.88 6.18
C LEU A 250 9.25 16.13 6.81
N ALA A 251 9.34 15.92 8.12
CA ALA A 251 10.59 16.08 8.84
C ALA A 251 11.47 14.82 8.69
N PRO A 252 12.67 14.90 8.08
CA PRO A 252 13.57 13.77 7.99
C PRO A 252 14.10 13.37 9.37
N THR A 253 14.34 12.09 9.55
CA THR A 253 14.96 11.54 10.76
C THR A 253 16.46 11.85 10.80
N PRO A 254 17.08 11.93 11.99
CA PRO A 254 18.54 12.01 12.11
C PRO A 254 19.27 10.86 11.41
N GLU A 255 18.67 9.67 11.38
CA GLU A 255 19.17 8.49 10.69
C GLU A 255 19.14 8.70 9.17
N TYR A 256 18.02 9.16 8.62
CA TYR A 256 17.87 9.41 7.19
C TYR A 256 18.84 10.47 6.67
N LYS A 257 19.09 11.55 7.44
CA LYS A 257 20.09 12.57 7.07
C LYS A 257 21.49 12.00 6.87
N LYS A 258 21.85 10.90 7.56
CA LYS A 258 23.14 10.23 7.36
C LYS A 258 23.17 9.44 6.05
N TYR A 259 22.02 8.93 5.62
CA TYR A 259 21.89 8.20 4.36
C TYR A 259 21.84 9.13 3.16
N ASP A 260 21.29 10.33 3.28
CA ASP A 260 21.18 11.31 2.19
C ASP A 260 22.54 11.52 1.47
N ALA A 261 23.59 11.84 2.23
CA ALA A 261 24.95 11.97 1.70
C ALA A 261 25.53 10.67 1.12
N GLN A 262 25.12 9.50 1.64
CA GLN A 262 25.55 8.21 1.09
C GLN A 262 24.82 7.88 -0.22
N LEU A 263 23.53 8.22 -0.32
CA LEU A 263 22.72 8.03 -1.52
C LEU A 263 23.24 8.93 -2.66
N ASP A 264 23.63 10.17 -2.38
CA ASP A 264 24.28 11.04 -3.37
C ASP A 264 25.57 10.43 -3.94
N ALA A 265 26.43 9.90 -3.06
CA ALA A 265 27.65 9.22 -3.46
C ALA A 265 27.35 7.97 -4.31
N VAL A 266 26.33 7.19 -3.92
CA VAL A 266 25.85 6.03 -4.68
C VAL A 266 25.35 6.45 -6.06
N ALA A 267 24.49 7.47 -6.16
CA ALA A 267 23.97 7.97 -7.44
C ALA A 267 25.10 8.37 -8.40
N ALA A 268 26.15 9.03 -7.90
CA ALA A 268 27.31 9.45 -8.69
C ALA A 268 28.19 8.29 -9.20
N GLU A 269 28.12 7.12 -8.56
CA GLU A 269 28.96 5.96 -8.86
C GLU A 269 28.23 4.85 -9.64
N ILE A 270 26.97 4.55 -9.34
CA ILE A 270 26.25 3.36 -9.87
C ILE A 270 25.98 3.39 -11.38
N VAL A 271 26.02 4.59 -11.98
CA VAL A 271 25.93 4.77 -13.43
C VAL A 271 27.20 4.28 -14.12
N LYS A 272 28.34 4.29 -13.41
CA LYS A 272 29.65 3.87 -13.92
C LYS A 272 29.80 2.34 -13.85
N THR A 273 30.80 1.80 -14.55
CA THR A 273 31.12 0.36 -14.61
C THR A 273 32.10 -0.20 -13.56
N PRO A 274 33.02 0.58 -12.93
CA PRO A 274 33.90 0.01 -11.91
C PRO A 274 33.12 -0.35 -10.65
N PRO A 275 33.68 -1.20 -9.77
CA PRO A 275 33.09 -1.44 -8.45
C PRO A 275 32.88 -0.11 -7.70
N SER A 276 31.72 0.04 -7.07
CA SER A 276 31.35 1.24 -6.32
C SER A 276 31.69 1.08 -4.83
N PRO A 277 32.65 1.84 -4.29
CA PRO A 277 32.88 1.92 -2.85
C PRO A 277 31.64 2.42 -2.10
N ALA A 278 30.90 3.38 -2.68
CA ALA A 278 29.67 3.90 -2.06
C ALA A 278 28.60 2.80 -1.90
N ALA A 279 28.39 1.96 -2.91
CA ALA A 279 27.49 0.81 -2.82
C ALA A 279 27.93 -0.19 -1.75
N THR A 280 29.24 -0.37 -1.58
CA THR A 280 29.79 -1.26 -0.54
C THR A 280 29.53 -0.72 0.87
N ALA A 281 29.77 0.58 1.06
CA ALA A 281 29.49 1.27 2.31
C ALA A 281 27.99 1.21 2.66
N LEU A 282 27.11 1.44 1.66
CA LEU A 282 25.67 1.37 1.81
C LEU A 282 25.21 -0.03 2.24
N GLY A 283 25.69 -1.09 1.58
CA GLY A 283 25.33 -2.47 1.95
C GLY A 283 25.75 -2.84 3.37
N LYS A 284 26.93 -2.37 3.81
CA LYS A 284 27.37 -2.55 5.20
C LYS A 284 26.48 -1.81 6.18
N ALA A 285 26.12 -0.55 5.88
CA ALA A 285 25.27 0.28 6.74
C ALA A 285 23.86 -0.30 6.88
N LEU A 286 23.27 -0.75 5.76
CA LEU A 286 21.91 -1.28 5.70
C LEU A 286 21.80 -2.78 6.06
N GLY A 287 22.94 -3.48 6.19
CA GLY A 287 22.96 -4.92 6.44
C GLY A 287 22.38 -5.72 5.27
N VAL A 288 22.62 -5.28 4.04
CA VAL A 288 22.09 -5.88 2.81
C VAL A 288 23.25 -6.44 1.97
N ASP A 289 23.10 -7.66 1.45
CA ASP A 289 24.16 -8.35 0.71
C ASP A 289 24.15 -7.99 -0.79
N ARG A 290 22.97 -7.71 -1.35
CA ARG A 290 22.76 -7.32 -2.75
C ARG A 290 21.69 -6.24 -2.88
N ALA A 291 21.78 -5.35 -3.85
CA ALA A 291 20.68 -4.44 -4.11
C ALA A 291 20.52 -4.10 -5.59
N MET A 292 19.28 -3.78 -5.96
CA MET A 292 19.00 -2.99 -7.14
C MET A 292 19.20 -1.52 -6.78
N LEU A 293 20.27 -0.91 -7.29
CA LEU A 293 20.54 0.51 -7.08
C LEU A 293 20.29 1.23 -8.39
N GLY A 294 19.56 2.33 -8.35
CA GLY A 294 19.28 3.11 -9.55
C GLY A 294 19.03 4.59 -9.29
N THR A 295 19.07 5.35 -10.38
CA THR A 295 18.69 6.77 -10.41
C THR A 295 17.43 6.94 -11.25
N VAL A 296 16.56 7.86 -10.83
CA VAL A 296 15.32 8.19 -11.52
C VAL A 296 15.34 9.67 -11.88
N LYS A 297 15.03 10.00 -13.13
CA LYS A 297 15.00 11.38 -13.62
C LYS A 297 13.72 11.65 -14.38
N ALA A 298 13.05 12.77 -14.10
CA ALA A 298 11.90 13.21 -14.87
C ALA A 298 12.36 13.81 -16.20
N LEU A 299 11.76 13.35 -17.30
CA LEU A 299 11.97 13.90 -18.64
C LEU A 299 10.75 14.72 -19.11
N GLY A 300 9.88 15.11 -18.18
CA GLY A 300 8.62 15.79 -18.49
C GLY A 300 7.72 14.93 -19.40
N PRO A 301 7.24 15.45 -20.53
CA PRO A 301 6.39 14.70 -21.46
C PRO A 301 7.04 13.46 -22.07
N GLN A 302 8.37 13.35 -22.03
CA GLN A 302 9.10 12.21 -22.59
C GLN A 302 9.12 10.99 -21.65
N GLY A 303 8.56 11.13 -20.45
CA GLY A 303 8.44 10.07 -19.46
C GLY A 303 9.46 10.16 -18.32
N THR A 304 9.85 9.00 -17.80
CA THR A 304 10.79 8.87 -16.66
C THR A 304 11.98 8.03 -17.08
N GLU A 305 13.20 8.57 -16.97
CA GLU A 305 14.43 7.79 -17.14
C GLU A 305 14.71 6.99 -15.86
N LEU A 306 14.91 5.68 -16.01
CA LEU A 306 15.38 4.79 -14.97
C LEU A 306 16.72 4.17 -15.39
N VAL A 307 17.77 4.46 -14.63
CA VAL A 307 19.07 3.77 -14.74
C VAL A 307 19.22 2.89 -13.52
N VAL A 308 19.15 1.57 -13.69
CA VAL A 308 19.20 0.63 -12.58
C VAL A 308 20.25 -0.45 -12.81
N GLY A 309 20.93 -0.85 -11.73
CA GLY A 309 21.88 -1.94 -11.72
C GLY A 309 21.64 -2.88 -10.55
N PHE A 310 21.92 -4.17 -10.74
CA PHE A 310 21.95 -5.15 -9.66
C PHE A 310 23.39 -5.34 -9.19
N PHE A 311 23.65 -5.08 -7.91
CA PHE A 311 24.98 -5.02 -7.33
C PHE A 311 25.20 -6.12 -6.28
N ASP A 312 26.43 -6.62 -6.19
CA ASP A 312 26.92 -7.33 -5.01
C ASP A 312 27.55 -6.32 -4.04
N LEU A 313 26.85 -6.01 -2.96
CA LEU A 313 27.26 -4.93 -2.04
C LEU A 313 28.42 -5.32 -1.14
N ARG A 314 28.88 -6.57 -1.15
CA ARG A 314 30.12 -6.95 -0.44
C ARG A 314 31.37 -6.56 -1.22
N SER A 315 31.26 -6.47 -2.54
CA SER A 315 32.38 -6.15 -3.45
C SER A 315 32.21 -4.82 -4.19
N GLY A 316 31.01 -4.22 -4.15
CA GLY A 316 30.65 -3.05 -4.95
C GLY A 316 30.46 -3.36 -6.44
N LYS A 317 30.60 -4.61 -6.87
CA LYS A 317 30.55 -4.99 -8.29
C LYS A 317 29.12 -4.91 -8.82
N LYS A 318 28.95 -4.21 -9.94
CA LYS A 318 27.73 -4.26 -10.77
C LYS A 318 27.67 -5.60 -11.50
N LEU A 319 26.63 -6.39 -11.23
CA LEU A 319 26.42 -7.71 -11.82
C LEU A 319 25.64 -7.63 -13.13
N ALA A 320 24.66 -6.73 -13.19
CA ALA A 320 23.85 -6.44 -14.36
C ALA A 320 23.36 -4.98 -14.27
N GLY A 321 22.97 -4.39 -15.39
CA GLY A 321 22.31 -3.08 -15.38
C GLY A 321 21.63 -2.74 -16.68
N LYS A 322 20.69 -1.81 -16.61
CA LYS A 322 19.89 -1.34 -17.74
C LYS A 322 19.58 0.14 -17.58
N ARG A 323 19.45 0.82 -18.71
CA ARG A 323 18.83 2.14 -18.82
C ARG A 323 17.54 1.96 -19.62
N VAL A 324 16.44 2.47 -19.08
CA VAL A 324 15.12 2.45 -19.73
C VAL A 324 14.46 3.81 -19.58
N VAL A 325 13.58 4.16 -20.52
CA VAL A 325 12.72 5.34 -20.45
C VAL A 325 11.28 4.83 -20.43
N LEU A 326 10.58 5.12 -19.34
CA LEU A 326 9.21 4.67 -19.09
C LEU A 326 8.25 5.79 -19.47
N GLN A 327 7.28 5.52 -20.34
CA GLN A 327 6.31 6.51 -20.81
C GLN A 327 5.18 6.80 -19.80
N GLY A 328 5.19 6.15 -18.63
CA GLY A 328 4.14 6.25 -17.62
C GLY A 328 3.26 4.99 -17.58
N ASP A 329 2.21 5.01 -16.76
CA ASP A 329 1.39 3.83 -16.45
C ASP A 329 -0.05 3.97 -16.98
N GLU A 330 -0.22 4.58 -18.15
CA GLU A 330 -1.56 4.84 -18.74
C GLU A 330 -2.37 3.55 -18.96
N PHE A 331 -1.68 2.42 -19.18
CA PHE A 331 -2.29 1.13 -19.45
C PHE A 331 -2.10 0.10 -18.33
N GLY A 332 -1.60 0.50 -17.14
CA GLY A 332 -1.38 -0.43 -16.02
C GLY A 332 -0.28 -1.48 -16.26
N GLN A 333 0.55 -1.31 -17.29
CA GLN A 333 1.56 -2.29 -17.68
C GLN A 333 2.91 -2.07 -17.02
N GLU A 334 3.12 -0.91 -16.37
CA GLU A 334 4.44 -0.51 -15.85
C GLU A 334 4.93 -1.49 -14.79
N LYS A 335 4.04 -1.98 -13.91
CA LYS A 335 4.37 -3.02 -12.93
C LYS A 335 4.91 -4.29 -13.59
N ALA A 336 4.26 -4.75 -14.66
CA ALA A 336 4.68 -5.96 -15.38
C ALA A 336 6.01 -5.74 -16.13
N GLU A 337 6.21 -4.55 -16.72
CA GLU A 337 7.46 -4.17 -17.36
C GLU A 337 8.63 -4.17 -16.37
N LEU A 338 8.44 -3.57 -15.20
CA LEU A 338 9.43 -3.55 -14.12
C LEU A 338 9.71 -4.96 -13.57
N GLY A 339 8.69 -5.81 -13.45
CA GLY A 339 8.86 -7.22 -13.11
C GLY A 339 9.75 -7.98 -14.11
N ARG A 340 9.54 -7.79 -15.42
CA ARG A 340 10.41 -8.38 -16.46
C ARG A 340 11.83 -7.82 -16.40
N LEU A 341 11.98 -6.52 -16.13
CA LEU A 341 13.30 -5.89 -15.94
C LEU A 341 14.04 -6.52 -14.77
N VAL A 342 13.36 -6.71 -13.62
CA VAL A 342 13.94 -7.38 -12.45
C VAL A 342 14.41 -8.78 -12.82
N ASN A 343 13.55 -9.56 -13.49
CA ASN A 343 13.89 -10.92 -13.91
C ASN A 343 15.11 -10.97 -14.84
N ALA A 344 15.17 -10.10 -15.85
CA ALA A 344 16.30 -10.00 -16.76
C ALA A 344 17.62 -9.66 -16.02
N LEU A 345 17.59 -8.72 -15.07
CA LEU A 345 18.77 -8.33 -14.31
C LEU A 345 19.25 -9.43 -13.36
N VAL A 346 18.33 -10.07 -12.64
CA VAL A 346 18.65 -11.13 -11.67
C VAL A 346 19.14 -12.39 -12.39
N SER A 347 18.48 -12.82 -13.47
CA SER A 347 18.89 -14.00 -14.26
C SER A 347 20.28 -13.83 -14.88
N THR A 348 20.57 -12.65 -15.45
CA THR A 348 21.89 -12.30 -15.97
C THR A 348 22.94 -12.37 -14.85
N ALA A 349 22.64 -11.81 -13.68
CA ALA A 349 23.57 -11.75 -12.56
C ALA A 349 23.84 -13.11 -11.88
N LEU A 350 22.92 -14.07 -11.99
CA LEU A 350 23.05 -15.41 -11.45
C LEU A 350 23.67 -16.40 -12.45
N GLY A 351 24.03 -15.97 -13.66
CA GLY A 351 24.76 -16.78 -14.64
C GLY A 351 23.88 -17.66 -15.54
N GLY A 352 22.65 -17.21 -15.87
CA GLY A 352 21.82 -17.87 -16.89
C GLY A 352 21.15 -19.19 -16.47
N GLY A 353 21.38 -19.66 -15.24
CA GLY A 353 20.54 -20.71 -14.64
C GLY A 353 19.25 -20.06 -14.13
N ASN A 354 18.10 -20.38 -14.73
CA ASN A 354 16.80 -19.88 -14.30
C ASN A 354 16.65 -20.03 -12.78
N PRO A 355 16.63 -18.94 -11.99
CA PRO A 355 16.24 -19.04 -10.59
C PRO A 355 14.81 -19.60 -10.56
N LYS A 356 14.56 -20.57 -9.67
CA LYS A 356 13.23 -21.18 -9.55
C LYS A 356 12.25 -20.10 -9.08
N GLU A 357 11.46 -19.56 -10.01
CA GLU A 357 10.28 -18.75 -9.72
C GLU A 357 9.36 -19.56 -8.80
N LYS A 358 8.71 -18.88 -7.85
CA LYS A 358 7.60 -19.49 -7.11
C LYS A 358 6.49 -19.78 -8.13
N LYS A 359 6.34 -21.03 -8.54
CA LYS A 359 5.20 -21.45 -9.35
C LYS A 359 3.92 -21.20 -8.56
N HIS A 360 3.13 -20.20 -8.94
CA HIS A 360 1.71 -20.22 -8.65
C HIS A 360 1.08 -21.24 -9.59
N SER A 361 0.66 -22.38 -9.06
CA SER A 361 -0.20 -23.31 -9.79
C SER A 361 -1.60 -22.69 -9.83
N ASP A 362 -1.96 -22.03 -10.92
CA ASP A 362 -3.36 -21.82 -11.27
C ASP A 362 -3.95 -23.19 -11.64
N PRO A 363 -5.03 -23.67 -10.98
CA PRO A 363 -5.66 -24.96 -11.27
C PRO A 363 -6.22 -25.11 -12.70
N LEU A 364 -6.21 -24.06 -13.52
CA LEU A 364 -6.82 -24.06 -14.85
C LEU A 364 -5.84 -24.17 -16.03
N ASP A 365 -4.52 -24.07 -15.81
CA ASP A 365 -3.53 -24.04 -16.89
C ASP A 365 -3.30 -25.37 -17.63
N ASN A 366 -3.96 -26.46 -17.21
CA ASN A 366 -3.80 -27.79 -17.81
C ASN A 366 -5.01 -28.29 -18.62
N ARG A 367 -5.89 -27.39 -19.07
CA ARG A 367 -6.88 -27.73 -20.11
C ARG A 367 -6.70 -26.86 -21.34
N GLN A 368 -5.76 -27.25 -22.20
CA GLN A 368 -5.85 -26.88 -23.61
C GLN A 368 -7.03 -27.65 -24.21
N GLY A 369 -8.17 -26.98 -24.30
CA GLY A 369 -9.34 -27.47 -24.98
C GLY A 369 -9.16 -27.26 -26.48
N THR A 370 -8.72 -28.32 -27.17
CA THR A 370 -9.03 -28.66 -28.56
C THR A 370 -8.19 -29.89 -28.87
N GLU A 371 -8.76 -31.08 -28.73
CA GLU A 371 -8.36 -32.36 -29.35
C GLU A 371 -9.04 -33.47 -28.56
N ASP A 372 -10.25 -33.86 -28.98
CA ASP A 372 -10.80 -35.22 -28.85
C ASP A 372 -12.30 -35.22 -29.22
N TRP A 373 -12.57 -34.96 -30.49
CA TRP A 373 -13.84 -35.36 -31.12
C TRP A 373 -13.55 -35.86 -32.51
N ASN A 374 -12.85 -37.00 -32.60
CA ASN A 374 -12.90 -37.91 -33.75
C ASN A 374 -12.25 -39.25 -33.36
N GLY A 375 -13.09 -40.20 -32.97
CA GLY A 375 -12.69 -41.56 -32.62
C GLY A 375 -13.91 -42.47 -32.58
N GLU A 376 -14.41 -42.85 -33.76
CA GLU A 376 -15.42 -43.88 -33.93
C GLU A 376 -14.98 -45.20 -33.28
N SER A 377 -15.90 -45.86 -32.58
CA SER A 377 -15.95 -47.32 -32.54
C SER A 377 -17.39 -47.79 -32.34
N ALA A 378 -17.74 -48.74 -33.20
CA ALA A 378 -19.08 -49.16 -33.56
C ALA A 378 -19.73 -50.17 -32.60
N GLY A 379 -21.06 -50.18 -32.63
CA GLY A 379 -21.92 -51.29 -32.19
C GLY A 379 -23.08 -50.79 -31.32
N GLY A 380 -24.35 -50.91 -31.67
CA GLY A 380 -25.00 -51.46 -32.84
C GLY A 380 -26.53 -51.51 -32.59
N ARG A 381 -27.27 -51.49 -33.69
CA ARG A 381 -28.67 -51.92 -33.91
C ARG A 381 -29.87 -50.96 -33.65
N ARG A 382 -30.50 -50.69 -34.82
CA ARG A 382 -31.94 -50.71 -35.19
C ARG A 382 -32.81 -49.56 -34.63
N GLY A 383 -33.56 -48.79 -35.43
CA GLY A 383 -33.73 -48.76 -36.88
C GLY A 383 -34.85 -47.79 -37.30
N VAL A 384 -35.09 -47.77 -38.61
CA VAL A 384 -36.27 -47.28 -39.37
C VAL A 384 -36.26 -45.82 -39.88
N SER A 385 -36.22 -45.75 -41.23
CA SER A 385 -36.69 -44.80 -42.28
C SER A 385 -37.09 -43.34 -41.92
N GLU A 386 -36.97 -42.31 -42.76
CA GLU A 386 -37.23 -42.23 -44.22
C GLU A 386 -36.82 -40.83 -44.79
N LYS A 387 -36.45 -40.81 -46.10
CA LYS A 387 -36.50 -39.74 -47.14
C LYS A 387 -36.15 -38.25 -46.85
N LYS A 388 -35.20 -37.72 -47.65
CA LYS A 388 -34.98 -36.30 -47.97
C LYS A 388 -36.06 -35.72 -48.90
N PRO A 389 -36.32 -34.40 -48.82
CA PRO A 389 -36.28 -33.58 -50.02
C PRO A 389 -35.47 -32.26 -49.86
N ARG A 390 -35.06 -31.73 -51.02
CA ARG A 390 -34.40 -30.42 -51.20
C ARG A 390 -35.41 -29.29 -51.01
N GLY A 391 -35.02 -28.22 -50.32
CA GLY A 391 -35.79 -26.97 -50.22
C GLY A 391 -34.84 -25.83 -49.87
N GLY A 392 -34.87 -24.77 -50.67
CA GLY A 392 -33.94 -23.64 -50.63
C GLY A 392 -34.05 -22.75 -49.41
N ASP A 393 -32.97 -22.01 -49.21
CA ASP A 393 -32.71 -21.03 -48.14
C ASP A 393 -33.69 -19.86 -48.20
N PRO A 394 -34.54 -19.65 -47.18
CA PRO A 394 -35.41 -18.51 -47.10
C PRO A 394 -34.74 -17.46 -46.23
N LEU A 395 -34.00 -16.51 -46.84
CA LEU A 395 -33.74 -15.14 -46.33
C LEU A 395 -32.75 -14.30 -47.17
N ASP A 396 -32.35 -14.75 -48.37
CA ASP A 396 -31.72 -13.86 -49.36
C ASP A 396 -32.77 -12.85 -49.89
N GLY A 397 -32.82 -11.65 -49.31
CA GLY A 397 -33.57 -10.56 -49.94
C GLY A 397 -34.08 -9.41 -49.09
N VAL A 398 -33.45 -9.04 -47.97
CA VAL A 398 -33.82 -7.79 -47.28
C VAL A 398 -32.60 -6.90 -47.08
N ASN A 399 -32.45 -5.94 -48.00
CA ASN A 399 -31.61 -4.76 -47.84
C ASN A 399 -32.46 -3.67 -47.17
N GLY A 400 -32.00 -3.16 -46.04
CA GLY A 400 -32.67 -2.11 -45.27
C GLY A 400 -31.64 -1.11 -44.76
N THR A 401 -31.20 -0.22 -45.64
CA THR A 401 -30.85 1.14 -45.24
C THR A 401 -32.11 1.80 -44.70
N GLU A 402 -32.11 2.25 -43.45
CA GLU A 402 -32.57 3.58 -43.02
C GLU A 402 -32.56 3.71 -41.48
N ASP A 403 -32.15 4.91 -41.06
CA ASP A 403 -32.37 5.61 -39.81
C ASP A 403 -31.54 5.28 -38.56
N TRP A 404 -30.40 5.97 -38.45
CA TRP A 404 -29.88 6.54 -37.19
C TRP A 404 -29.89 8.05 -37.31
#